data_AF-L0REF7-F1
#
_entry.id   AF-L0REF7-F1
#
_cell.length_a   1.000
_cell.length_b   1.000
_cell.length_c   1.000
_cell.angle_alpha   90.00
_cell.angle_beta   90.00
_cell.angle_gamma   90.00
#
_symmetry.space_group_name_H-M   'P 1'
#
loop_
_entity.id
_entity.type
_entity.pdbx_description
1 polymer ?
#
loop_
_entity_poly.entity_id
_entity_poly.type
_entity_poly.pdbx_seq_one_letter_code
_entity_poly.pdbx_strand_id
1 'polypeptide(L)'
;MKKLLIMCLFCMGITVMAIGANANEELTAPDDDLLINYIKGNSKKDLGVVFNHSSHENYDCADCHHNIKKSGKPTSCASCHDNFEAMPAKGYKSYFKAMHYKRNNEKRPSCVSCHIREFGQDKDMTGCVNSSCHPEGIK
;
A
#
# COMPACT_ATOMS: atom_id res chain seq x y z
N MET A 1 19.12 34.55 -62.29
CA MET A 1 19.12 34.70 -60.82
C MET A 1 17.71 34.57 -60.23
N LYS A 2 17.02 33.44 -60.47
CA LYS A 2 15.69 33.16 -59.87
C LYS A 2 15.42 31.68 -59.58
N LYS A 3 16.34 30.79 -60.01
CA LYS A 3 16.23 29.33 -59.78
C LYS A 3 17.21 28.79 -58.73
N LEU A 4 18.02 29.66 -58.11
CA LEU A 4 19.06 29.26 -57.16
C LEU A 4 18.69 29.49 -55.67
N LEU A 5 17.46 29.91 -55.38
CA LEU A 5 17.02 30.21 -54.00
C LEU A 5 16.13 29.13 -53.37
N ILE A 6 15.89 28.01 -54.06
CA ILE A 6 14.99 26.93 -53.58
C ILE A 6 15.76 25.73 -53.00
N MET A 7 17.11 25.75 -53.00
CA MET A 7 17.91 24.59 -52.58
C MET A 7 18.59 24.71 -51.19
N CYS A 8 18.42 25.84 -50.49
CA CYS A 8 19.02 26.02 -49.15
C CYS A 8 18.02 25.92 -47.99
N LEU A 9 16.72 25.72 -48.24
CA LEU A 9 15.70 25.70 -47.18
C LEU A 9 15.34 24.30 -46.66
N PHE A 10 16.10 23.26 -47.03
CA PHE A 10 15.79 21.87 -46.65
C PHE A 10 16.79 21.22 -45.68
N CYS A 11 17.83 21.94 -45.23
CA CYS A 11 18.90 21.35 -44.40
C CYS A 11 18.88 21.74 -42.92
N MET A 12 17.89 22.50 -42.45
CA MET A 12 17.84 22.96 -41.06
C MET A 12 16.42 22.82 -40.53
N GLY A 13 16.10 21.63 -40.01
CA GLY A 13 14.77 21.40 -39.46
C GLY A 13 14.49 19.98 -39.01
N ILE A 14 15.49 19.25 -38.53
CA ILE A 14 15.26 18.00 -37.80
C ILE A 14 16.04 18.10 -36.48
N THR A 15 15.62 19.02 -35.63
CA THR A 15 15.87 18.89 -34.19
C THR A 15 15.00 17.73 -33.71
N VAL A 16 15.62 16.55 -33.63
CA VAL A 16 15.06 15.39 -32.94
C VAL A 16 14.84 15.79 -31.49
N MET A 17 13.61 16.18 -31.14
CA MET A 17 13.17 16.21 -29.75
C MET A 17 13.06 14.76 -29.30
N ALA A 18 14.14 14.23 -28.76
CA ALA A 18 14.07 13.03 -27.93
C ALA A 18 13.30 13.41 -26.67
N ILE A 19 11.97 13.32 -26.74
CA ILE A 19 11.13 13.31 -25.55
C ILE A 19 11.52 12.02 -24.84
N GLY A 20 12.35 12.15 -23.80
CA GLY A 20 12.60 11.06 -22.87
C GLY A 20 11.26 10.67 -22.28
N ALA A 21 10.68 9.57 -22.78
CA ALA A 21 9.59 8.90 -22.11
C ALA A 21 10.13 8.45 -20.76
N ASN A 22 9.87 9.24 -19.72
CA ASN A 22 9.93 8.74 -18.36
C ASN A 22 8.81 7.70 -18.27
N ALA A 23 9.15 6.45 -18.54
CA ALA A 23 8.29 5.33 -18.21
C ALA A 23 8.15 5.35 -16.68
N ASN A 24 7.07 5.96 -16.19
CA ASN A 24 6.59 5.63 -14.86
C ASN A 24 6.21 4.16 -14.94
N GLU A 25 7.01 3.28 -14.35
CA GLU A 25 6.64 1.88 -14.22
C GLU A 25 5.27 1.84 -13.52
N GLU A 26 4.30 1.20 -14.19
CA GLU A 26 2.97 1.01 -13.64
C GLU A 26 3.10 0.09 -12.41
N LEU A 27 2.72 0.62 -11.25
CA LEU A 27 2.76 -0.15 -10.01
C LEU A 27 1.65 -1.21 -10.06
N THR A 28 2.06 -2.46 -10.02
CA THR A 28 1.14 -3.61 -9.96
C THR A 28 1.10 -4.15 -8.54
N ALA A 29 -0.11 -4.47 -8.07
CA ALA A 29 -0.27 -5.22 -6.83
C ALA A 29 0.27 -6.65 -7.02
N PRO A 30 0.89 -7.25 -6.00
CA PRO A 30 1.25 -8.66 -6.05
C PRO A 30 -0.01 -9.53 -6.02
N ASP A 31 0.18 -10.82 -6.32
CA ASP A 31 -0.86 -11.83 -6.18
C ASP A 31 -1.39 -11.90 -4.72
N ASP A 32 -2.59 -12.45 -4.61
CA ASP A 32 -3.27 -12.69 -3.33
C ASP A 32 -2.56 -13.78 -2.49
N ASP A 33 -3.16 -14.11 -1.36
CA ASP A 33 -2.67 -15.09 -0.39
C ASP A 33 -1.36 -14.68 0.30
N LEU A 34 -1.11 -13.36 0.40
CA LEU A 34 0.07 -12.84 1.09
C LEU A 34 -0.04 -13.09 2.60
N LEU A 35 0.79 -13.98 3.12
CA LEU A 35 0.87 -14.23 4.56
C LEU A 35 1.63 -13.12 5.29
N ILE A 36 0.91 -12.33 6.08
CA ILE A 36 1.45 -11.33 7.00
C ILE A 36 1.64 -11.97 8.37
N ASN A 37 2.89 -12.27 8.75
CA ASN A 37 3.20 -12.92 10.04
C ASN A 37 4.48 -12.41 10.72
N TYR A 38 4.60 -11.09 10.86
CA TYR A 38 5.77 -10.46 11.48
C TYR A 38 5.87 -10.66 13.00
N ILE A 39 4.79 -11.09 13.66
CA ILE A 39 4.77 -11.38 15.09
C ILE A 39 5.04 -12.86 15.41
N LYS A 40 5.37 -13.68 14.42
CA LYS A 40 5.79 -15.07 14.63
C LYS A 40 6.94 -15.13 15.62
N GLY A 41 6.80 -15.94 16.67
CA GLY A 41 7.78 -16.04 17.76
C GLY A 41 7.63 -14.99 18.86
N ASN A 42 6.80 -13.95 18.67
CA ASN A 42 6.45 -12.95 19.69
C ASN A 42 5.09 -13.22 20.36
N SER A 43 4.40 -14.31 19.98
CA SER A 43 3.16 -14.81 20.56
C SER A 43 3.22 -16.32 20.73
N LYS A 44 2.44 -16.87 21.67
CA LYS A 44 2.26 -18.33 21.85
C LYS A 44 1.42 -18.97 20.75
N LYS A 45 0.61 -18.17 20.05
CA LYS A 45 -0.22 -18.59 18.91
C LYS A 45 0.38 -18.06 17.62
N ASP A 46 0.18 -18.78 16.53
CA ASP A 46 0.38 -18.21 15.21
C ASP A 46 -0.76 -17.23 14.93
N LEU A 47 -0.41 -15.97 14.69
CA LEU A 47 -1.35 -14.87 14.48
C LEU A 47 -1.20 -14.28 13.08
N GLY A 48 -0.68 -15.08 12.15
CA GLY A 48 -0.58 -14.74 10.74
C GLY A 48 -1.95 -14.40 10.14
N VAL A 49 -1.98 -13.41 9.27
CA VAL A 49 -3.17 -12.98 8.53
C VAL A 49 -2.87 -13.11 7.05
N VAL A 50 -3.77 -13.73 6.30
CA VAL A 50 -3.72 -13.75 4.84
C VAL A 50 -4.30 -12.44 4.31
N PHE A 51 -3.57 -11.77 3.42
CA PHE A 51 -3.97 -10.51 2.81
C PHE A 51 -4.08 -10.63 1.29
N ASN A 52 -5.20 -10.16 0.76
CA ASN A 52 -5.53 -10.20 -0.65
C ASN A 52 -5.66 -8.76 -1.17
N HIS A 53 -4.86 -8.40 -2.17
CA HIS A 53 -4.95 -7.09 -2.82
C HIS A 53 -6.21 -7.00 -3.69
N SER A 54 -6.65 -8.11 -4.29
CA SER A 54 -7.87 -8.14 -5.11
C SER A 54 -9.11 -7.69 -4.33
N SER A 55 -9.17 -8.00 -3.03
CA SER A 55 -10.26 -7.60 -2.15
C SER A 55 -10.25 -6.10 -1.80
N HIS A 56 -9.21 -5.37 -2.21
CA HIS A 56 -8.99 -3.96 -1.92
C HIS A 56 -8.72 -3.12 -3.19
N GLU A 57 -9.06 -3.63 -4.37
CA GLU A 57 -8.79 -2.97 -5.67
C GLU A 57 -9.45 -1.60 -5.82
N ASN A 58 -10.52 -1.34 -5.06
CA ASN A 58 -11.26 -0.08 -5.07
C ASN A 58 -10.63 1.02 -4.19
N TYR A 59 -9.48 0.74 -3.55
CA TYR A 59 -8.74 1.70 -2.73
C TYR A 59 -7.46 2.16 -3.41
N ASP A 60 -7.08 3.42 -3.18
CA ASP A 60 -5.83 3.93 -3.71
C ASP A 60 -4.65 3.24 -3.03
N CYS A 61 -3.60 2.91 -3.79
CA CYS A 61 -2.35 2.36 -3.23
C CYS A 61 -1.82 3.20 -2.06
N ALA A 62 -2.02 4.52 -2.11
CA ALA A 62 -1.57 5.49 -1.12
C ALA A 62 -2.40 5.49 0.18
N ASP A 63 -3.57 4.85 0.22
CA ASP A 63 -4.36 4.71 1.44
C ASP A 63 -3.64 3.81 2.46
N CYS A 64 -3.08 2.69 1.99
CA CYS A 64 -2.26 1.78 2.79
C CYS A 64 -0.77 2.10 2.69
N HIS A 65 -0.21 2.19 1.49
CA HIS A 65 1.19 2.60 1.27
C HIS A 65 1.33 4.12 1.36
N HIS A 66 0.99 4.68 2.51
CA HIS A 66 0.91 6.12 2.72
C HIS A 66 2.25 6.88 2.59
N ASN A 67 3.37 6.17 2.44
CA ASN A 67 4.69 6.74 2.17
C ASN A 67 5.08 6.66 0.67
N ILE A 68 4.24 6.07 -0.19
CA ILE A 68 4.56 5.80 -1.61
C ILE A 68 4.91 7.07 -2.38
N LYS A 69 4.24 8.19 -2.07
CA LYS A 69 4.52 9.50 -2.68
C LYS A 69 5.94 10.01 -2.38
N LYS A 70 6.54 9.56 -1.28
CA LYS A 70 7.90 9.93 -0.87
C LYS A 70 8.93 8.88 -1.27
N SER A 71 8.60 7.59 -1.15
CA SER A 71 9.52 6.49 -1.46
C SER A 71 9.58 6.14 -2.94
N GLY A 72 8.59 6.54 -3.74
CA GLY A 72 8.45 6.16 -5.15
C GLY A 72 8.03 4.71 -5.37
N LYS A 73 7.91 3.90 -4.31
CA LYS A 73 7.53 2.49 -4.38
C LYS A 73 6.79 2.04 -3.10
N PRO A 74 5.87 1.07 -3.19
CA PRO A 74 5.23 0.49 -2.02
C PRO A 74 6.27 -0.30 -1.20
N THR A 75 6.12 -0.27 0.12
CA THR A 75 6.94 -1.03 1.07
C THR A 75 6.05 -1.66 2.13
N SER A 76 6.50 -2.78 2.71
CA SER A 76 5.80 -3.41 3.84
C SER A 76 5.67 -2.43 5.01
N CYS A 77 4.53 -2.47 5.71
CA CYS A 77 4.31 -1.71 6.93
C CYS A 77 5.42 -1.96 7.97
N ALA A 78 5.95 -3.19 8.00
CA ALA A 78 6.98 -3.63 8.94
C ALA A 78 8.34 -2.96 8.71
N SER A 79 8.57 -2.31 7.56
CA SER A 79 9.82 -1.58 7.31
C SER A 79 9.95 -0.30 8.14
N CYS A 80 8.84 0.20 8.69
CA CYS A 80 8.81 1.42 9.52
C CYS A 80 8.05 1.24 10.84
N HIS A 81 7.02 0.40 10.84
CA HIS A 81 6.31 -0.03 12.04
C HIS A 81 6.98 -1.30 12.58
N ASP A 82 8.19 -1.15 13.10
CA ASP A 82 9.12 -2.24 13.47
C ASP A 82 9.01 -2.69 14.93
N ASN A 83 8.12 -2.08 15.73
CA ASN A 83 7.81 -2.60 17.05
C ASN A 83 6.72 -3.69 16.94
N PHE A 84 7.15 -4.94 17.06
CA PHE A 84 6.33 -6.16 16.98
C PHE A 84 5.84 -6.66 18.34
N GLU A 85 5.97 -5.87 19.41
CA GLU A 85 5.35 -6.21 20.69
C GLU A 85 3.83 -6.40 20.53
N ALA A 86 3.33 -7.42 21.24
CA ALA A 86 1.90 -7.70 21.30
C ALA A 86 1.14 -6.62 22.11
N MET A 87 -0.19 -6.79 22.24
CA MET A 87 -1.10 -5.80 22.84
C MET A 87 -0.66 -5.25 24.22
N PRO A 88 -0.82 -3.93 24.49
CA PRO A 88 -1.00 -2.82 23.56
C PRO A 88 0.32 -2.10 23.26
N ALA A 89 0.90 -2.30 22.08
CA ALA A 89 2.07 -1.55 21.64
C ALA A 89 1.71 -0.08 21.31
N LYS A 90 2.43 0.87 21.94
CA LYS A 90 2.21 2.32 21.83
C LYS A 90 3.18 2.96 20.81
N GLY A 91 2.92 4.23 20.47
CA GLY A 91 3.80 5.03 19.59
C GLY A 91 3.55 4.80 18.09
N TYR A 92 4.26 5.54 17.24
CA TYR A 92 4.09 5.47 15.78
C TYR A 92 4.75 4.23 15.17
N LYS A 93 5.80 3.67 15.81
CA LYS A 93 6.50 2.45 15.37
C LYS A 93 5.76 1.15 15.65
N SER A 94 4.67 1.19 16.42
CA SER A 94 3.89 0.00 16.76
C SER A 94 3.23 -0.61 15.52
N TYR A 95 3.61 -1.85 15.20
CA TYR A 95 3.01 -2.65 14.13
C TYR A 95 1.55 -2.96 14.44
N PHE A 96 1.28 -3.39 15.68
CA PHE A 96 -0.07 -3.67 16.15
C PHE A 96 -0.99 -2.44 16.00
N LYS A 97 -0.50 -1.25 16.38
CA LYS A 97 -1.26 0.00 16.25
C LYS A 97 -1.50 0.39 14.79
N ALA A 98 -0.56 0.12 13.89
CA ALA A 98 -0.74 0.40 12.46
C ALA A 98 -1.95 -0.35 11.88
N MET A 99 -2.24 -1.56 12.39
CA MET A 99 -3.32 -2.41 11.90
C MET A 99 -4.65 -2.31 12.67
N HIS A 100 -4.60 -2.09 13.99
CA HIS A 100 -5.78 -2.25 14.86
C HIS A 100 -6.33 -0.95 15.45
N TYR A 101 -5.61 0.17 15.30
CA TYR A 101 -6.01 1.41 15.97
C TYR A 101 -7.24 2.04 15.30
N LYS A 102 -8.34 2.11 16.05
CA LYS A 102 -9.63 2.70 15.61
C LYS A 102 -9.54 4.22 15.48
N ARG A 103 -8.84 4.69 14.43
CA ARG A 103 -8.74 6.11 14.07
C ARG A 103 -10.08 6.60 13.56
N ASN A 104 -10.50 7.78 14.01
CA ASN A 104 -11.56 8.55 13.37
C ASN A 104 -10.95 9.50 12.33
N ASN A 105 -10.22 8.95 11.35
CA ASN A 105 -9.59 9.71 10.27
C ASN A 105 -9.51 8.83 9.03
N GLU A 106 -9.93 9.38 7.90
CA GLU A 106 -9.89 8.75 6.59
C GLU A 106 -8.48 8.67 6.01
N LYS A 107 -7.58 9.57 6.44
CA LYS A 107 -6.19 9.58 6.01
C LYS A 107 -5.38 8.55 6.81
N ARG A 108 -4.77 7.60 6.09
CA ARG A 108 -3.94 6.52 6.66
C ARG A 108 -4.75 5.65 7.63
N PRO A 109 -5.85 5.04 7.16
CA PRO A 109 -6.64 4.18 8.01
C PRO A 109 -5.81 2.93 8.37
N SER A 110 -6.01 2.44 9.59
CA SER A 110 -5.69 1.06 9.92
C SER A 110 -6.71 0.11 9.29
N CYS A 111 -6.38 -1.18 9.20
CA CYS A 111 -7.29 -2.23 8.74
C CYS A 111 -8.63 -2.14 9.47
N VAL A 112 -8.59 -2.17 10.81
CA VAL A 112 -9.79 -2.16 11.65
C VAL A 112 -10.56 -0.85 11.54
N SER A 113 -9.88 0.30 11.43
CA SER A 113 -10.60 1.58 11.28
C SER A 113 -11.32 1.70 9.93
N CYS A 114 -10.72 1.22 8.84
CA CYS A 114 -11.40 1.19 7.54
C CYS A 114 -12.58 0.22 7.60
N HIS A 115 -12.36 -1.00 8.08
CA HIS A 115 -13.42 -2.01 8.16
C HIS A 115 -14.61 -1.59 9.05
N ILE A 116 -14.37 -0.84 10.13
CA ILE A 116 -15.46 -0.27 10.93
C ILE A 116 -16.27 0.76 10.14
N ARG A 117 -15.63 1.54 9.26
CA ARG A 117 -16.33 2.53 8.43
C ARG A 117 -17.16 1.86 7.34
N GLU A 118 -16.59 0.87 6.67
CA GLU A 118 -17.25 0.17 5.55
C GLU A 118 -18.32 -0.83 6.01
N PHE A 119 -18.04 -1.56 7.10
CA PHE A 119 -18.86 -2.69 7.56
C PHE A 119 -19.48 -2.48 8.95
N GLY A 120 -19.29 -1.33 9.59
CA GLY A 120 -19.89 -1.00 10.88
C GLY A 120 -19.38 -1.90 12.02
N GLN A 121 -20.26 -2.75 12.55
CA GLN A 121 -19.96 -3.72 13.62
C GLN A 121 -20.03 -5.16 13.11
N ASP A 122 -19.90 -5.39 11.81
CA ASP A 122 -19.77 -6.74 11.26
C ASP A 122 -18.57 -7.44 11.92
N LYS A 123 -18.85 -8.56 12.61
CA LYS A 123 -17.84 -9.32 13.34
C LYS A 123 -16.88 -10.02 12.40
N ASP A 124 -17.29 -10.32 11.17
CA ASP A 124 -16.40 -10.94 10.20
C ASP A 124 -15.27 -9.99 9.80
N MET A 125 -15.55 -8.69 9.72
CA MET A 125 -14.57 -7.68 9.30
C MET A 125 -13.89 -6.93 10.45
N THR A 126 -14.51 -6.90 11.64
CA THR A 126 -14.05 -6.09 12.79
C THR A 126 -13.77 -6.89 14.06
N GLY A 127 -14.09 -8.19 14.06
CA GLY A 127 -13.95 -9.08 15.20
C GLY A 127 -12.52 -9.49 15.49
N CYS A 128 -12.23 -9.71 16.77
CA CYS A 128 -10.93 -10.19 17.24
C CYS A 128 -10.79 -11.72 17.22
N VAL A 129 -11.86 -12.45 16.93
CA VAL A 129 -12.00 -13.91 16.93
C VAL A 129 -13.16 -14.28 16.02
N ASN A 130 -13.09 -15.44 15.35
CA ASN A 130 -14.07 -15.87 14.35
C ASN A 130 -14.33 -14.78 13.30
N SER A 131 -13.24 -14.16 12.81
CA SER A 131 -13.26 -13.12 11.78
C SER A 131 -12.42 -13.54 10.60
N SER A 132 -12.65 -12.92 9.44
CA SER A 132 -11.86 -13.12 8.22
C SER A 132 -10.35 -12.89 8.43
N CYS A 133 -9.97 -12.01 9.36
CA CYS A 133 -8.55 -11.77 9.69
C CYS A 133 -8.01 -12.79 10.72
N HIS A 134 -8.80 -13.12 11.75
CA HIS A 134 -8.35 -13.97 12.85
C HIS A 134 -9.40 -15.05 13.16
N PRO A 135 -9.44 -16.15 12.38
CA PRO A 135 -10.40 -17.23 12.59
C PRO A 135 -10.30 -17.84 13.98
N GLU A 136 -9.08 -18.06 14.48
CA GLU A 136 -8.81 -18.63 15.82
C GLU A 136 -8.69 -17.58 16.94
N GLY A 137 -8.73 -16.29 16.56
CA GLY A 137 -8.66 -15.14 17.45
C GLY A 137 -7.27 -14.74 17.95
N ILE A 138 -7.18 -13.50 18.45
CA ILE A 138 -5.92 -12.84 18.86
C ILE A 138 -5.55 -12.98 20.35
N LYS A 139 -6.39 -13.64 21.15
CA LYS A 139 -6.21 -13.83 22.60
C LYS A 139 -6.06 -15.30 22.95
#